data_AF-A0AAY5K903-F1
#
_entry.id   AF-A0AAY5K903-F1
#
_cell.length_a   1.000
_cell.length_b   1.000
_cell.length_c   1.000
_cell.angle_alpha   90.00
_cell.angle_beta   90.00
_cell.angle_gamma   90.00
#
_symmetry.space_group_name_H-M   'P 1'
#
loop_
_entity.id
_entity.type
_entity.pdbx_description
1 polymer ?
#
loop_
_entity_poly.entity_id
_entity_poly.type
_entity_poly.pdbx_seq_one_letter_code
_entity_poly.pdbx_strand_id
1 'polypeptide(L)'
;LILNERFCPALEMKMGMGVMETADIAVVALYFVMVLSIGFFAMWKANRSTVNGYFLAGRSMTWMVIGASLFVSNIGSEHFIGLAGSGAASGFAVGAWEFNAILLLQLLGWVFIPVYIHSGVYTMPEYLCKRFGGNRLKVYFAALSVLLYIFTKISVDLYAGALFIQESLGWNLYLSIILLITLTALLTVTGGLVAVMYTDTLQAVGNFTYSPSCRIDPKPDSLRILRGPLDEDIPWPGFLLGQTPASIWYWCADQVIVQRVLAAKNIAHAKGSTLMAGVLKVLPMFIIVIPGMISRILFADEIACIGPEHCLAVCGSKAGCSNIAYPRLVMAVMPVGLRGLMMAVMIAALMSDLDSIFNSASTIFTLDIYRTARHGASQKELLLVGRLFIVVMVVISIAWVPVIIEMQGGQMYLYIQEVAGYLTPPIAALFLLGVFWKRCNETGAFWGGLTGFLLGSTRLILAFIYRAPPCDQPDDRPSFITHVHYMYVAAGLFWVSGLVAVVVSLCTAPPDKEQISTTTLWGLRNIERFPRKDCEEMYKLTDKSPVHLNGNGGLYKDLPPDVCKARCLDGEDVNLLTTCSTSMYLYIYLLWHCTVYNILILLFRRSIYVSAVISRSISISG
;
A
#
# COMPACT_ATOMS: atom_id res chain seq x y z
N LEU A 1 -58.30 -6.47 5.57
CA LEU A 1 -58.95 -6.09 4.30
C LEU A 1 -58.36 -4.78 3.82
N ILE A 2 -57.40 -4.89 2.88
CA ILE A 2 -57.11 -3.95 1.79
C ILE A 2 -56.31 -2.66 2.11
N LEU A 3 -55.12 -2.58 1.46
CA LEU A 3 -54.19 -1.46 1.20
C LEU A 3 -53.18 -1.15 2.33
N ASN A 4 -51.86 -1.22 2.13
CA ASN A 4 -51.12 -0.69 0.98
C ASN A 4 -49.79 -1.45 0.73
N GLU A 5 -49.89 -2.61 0.08
CA GLU A 5 -48.83 -3.17 -0.76
C GLU A 5 -48.77 -2.36 -2.06
N ARG A 6 -47.80 -1.46 -2.20
CA ARG A 6 -47.33 -0.90 -3.49
C ARG A 6 -46.05 -0.13 -3.20
N PHE A 7 -44.97 -0.48 -3.92
CA PHE A 7 -43.56 -0.04 -3.77
C PHE A 7 -42.62 -0.89 -2.90
N CYS A 8 -42.65 -2.20 -3.09
CA CYS A 8 -41.40 -2.93 -3.31
C CYS A 8 -41.78 -4.12 -4.21
N PRO A 9 -41.45 -4.15 -5.51
CA PRO A 9 -41.58 -5.40 -6.23
C PRO A 9 -40.70 -6.40 -5.50
N ALA A 10 -41.33 -7.42 -4.94
CA ALA A 10 -40.65 -8.59 -4.44
C ALA A 10 -39.74 -9.08 -5.57
N LEU A 11 -38.44 -8.86 -5.41
CA LEU A 11 -37.45 -9.63 -6.15
C LEU A 11 -37.62 -11.06 -5.63
N GLU A 12 -38.50 -11.84 -6.27
CA GLU A 12 -38.30 -13.29 -6.36
C GLU A 12 -37.00 -13.49 -7.16
N MET A 13 -35.88 -13.21 -6.51
CA MET A 13 -34.56 -13.47 -7.05
C MET A 13 -34.39 -14.97 -6.96
N LYS A 14 -34.60 -15.66 -8.09
CA LYS A 14 -34.34 -17.09 -8.23
C LYS A 14 -33.06 -17.44 -7.48
N MET A 15 -33.23 -18.33 -6.52
CA MET A 15 -32.19 -18.98 -5.74
C MET A 15 -31.36 -19.87 -6.68
N GLY A 16 -30.49 -19.22 -7.46
CA GLY A 16 -29.54 -19.84 -8.36
C GLY A 16 -28.24 -19.08 -8.25
N MET A 17 -27.17 -19.78 -7.86
CA MET A 17 -25.80 -19.34 -8.07
C MET A 17 -25.71 -18.69 -9.46
N GLY A 18 -25.33 -17.42 -9.52
CA GLY A 18 -25.41 -16.63 -10.74
C GLY A 18 -24.52 -17.21 -11.83
N VAL A 19 -25.09 -18.03 -12.71
CA VAL A 19 -24.41 -18.47 -13.93
C VAL A 19 -24.16 -17.20 -14.76
N MET A 20 -22.88 -16.92 -15.05
CA MET A 20 -22.53 -15.81 -15.94
C MET A 20 -23.24 -15.98 -17.28
N GLU A 21 -23.89 -14.92 -17.74
CA GLU A 21 -24.50 -14.93 -19.06
C GLU A 21 -23.42 -14.84 -20.14
N THR A 22 -23.72 -15.31 -21.36
CA THR A 22 -22.76 -15.30 -22.47
C THR A 22 -22.16 -13.91 -22.73
N ALA A 23 -22.95 -12.85 -22.53
CA ALA A 23 -22.49 -11.47 -22.65
C ALA A 23 -21.45 -11.09 -21.58
N ASP A 24 -21.61 -11.55 -20.34
CA ASP A 24 -20.61 -11.32 -19.28
C ASP A 24 -19.29 -11.99 -19.64
N ILE A 25 -19.34 -13.26 -20.08
CA ILE A 25 -18.16 -14.03 -20.48
C ILE A 25 -17.45 -13.36 -21.67
N ALA A 26 -18.21 -12.88 -22.66
CA ALA A 26 -17.65 -12.19 -23.83
C ALA A 26 -16.94 -10.88 -23.43
N VAL A 27 -17.51 -10.11 -22.50
CA VAL A 27 -16.87 -8.89 -21.97
C VAL A 27 -15.58 -9.21 -21.24
N VAL A 28 -15.59 -10.25 -20.38
CA VAL A 28 -14.39 -10.71 -19.67
C VAL A 28 -13.30 -11.12 -20.67
N ALA A 29 -13.64 -11.93 -21.68
CA ALA A 29 -12.69 -12.38 -22.70
C ALA A 29 -12.11 -11.20 -23.49
N LEU A 30 -12.95 -10.26 -23.92
CA LEU A 30 -12.52 -9.07 -24.66
C LEU A 30 -11.56 -8.21 -23.82
N TYR A 31 -11.87 -8.03 -22.53
CA TYR A 31 -11.04 -7.30 -21.60
C TYR A 31 -9.66 -7.97 -21.45
N PHE A 32 -9.59 -9.29 -21.26
CA PHE A 32 -8.32 -10.00 -21.16
C PHE A 32 -7.50 -9.92 -22.45
N VAL A 33 -8.13 -10.04 -23.62
CA VAL A 33 -7.45 -9.86 -24.91
C VAL A 33 -6.87 -8.46 -25.03
N MET A 34 -7.61 -7.43 -24.60
CA MET A 34 -7.11 -6.04 -24.59
C MET A 34 -5.90 -5.89 -23.67
N VAL A 35 -5.98 -6.39 -22.43
CA VAL A 35 -4.87 -6.30 -21.46
C VAL A 35 -3.63 -7.05 -21.96
N LEU A 36 -3.80 -8.26 -22.48
CA LEU A 36 -2.70 -9.06 -23.05
C LEU A 36 -2.08 -8.36 -24.25
N SER A 37 -2.89 -7.76 -25.11
CA SER A 37 -2.41 -7.03 -26.30
C SER A 37 -1.57 -5.82 -25.91
N ILE A 38 -2.01 -5.05 -24.90
CA ILE A 38 -1.28 -3.87 -24.42
C ILE A 38 -0.01 -4.28 -23.69
N GLY A 39 -0.07 -5.33 -22.86
CA GLY A 39 1.12 -5.91 -22.23
C GLY A 39 2.14 -6.36 -23.28
N PHE A 40 1.70 -7.04 -24.33
CA PHE A 40 2.56 -7.50 -25.42
C PHE A 40 3.15 -6.37 -26.26
N PHE A 41 2.36 -5.34 -26.55
CA PHE A 41 2.84 -4.14 -27.21
C PHE A 41 3.89 -3.39 -26.38
N ALA A 42 3.63 -3.19 -25.08
CA ALA A 42 4.58 -2.56 -24.17
C ALA A 42 5.88 -3.36 -24.07
N MET A 43 5.77 -4.69 -24.04
CA MET A 43 6.91 -5.60 -24.04
C MET A 43 7.83 -5.39 -25.25
N TRP A 44 7.29 -5.26 -26.46
CA TRP A 44 8.11 -5.05 -27.66
C TRP A 44 8.87 -3.72 -27.67
N LYS A 45 8.37 -2.71 -26.96
CA LYS A 45 9.00 -1.39 -26.87
C LYS A 45 10.05 -1.28 -25.75
N ALA A 46 9.99 -2.15 -24.74
CA ALA A 46 10.82 -2.05 -23.54
C ALA A 46 12.22 -2.69 -23.70
N ASN A 47 13.27 -2.02 -23.21
CA ASN A 47 14.64 -2.54 -23.21
C ASN A 47 14.89 -3.44 -21.98
N ARG A 48 14.65 -4.75 -22.13
CA ARG A 48 14.61 -5.75 -21.03
C ARG A 48 15.97 -6.32 -20.63
N SER A 49 17.03 -5.99 -21.36
CA SER A 49 18.37 -6.56 -21.14
C SER A 49 19.10 -5.95 -19.95
N THR A 50 18.60 -4.85 -19.38
CA THR A 50 19.26 -4.10 -18.31
C THR A 50 18.39 -4.04 -17.05
N VAL A 51 19.06 -4.03 -15.89
CA VAL A 51 18.43 -3.87 -14.55
C VAL A 51 17.61 -2.58 -14.48
N ASN A 52 18.12 -1.47 -15.01
CA ASN A 52 17.42 -0.18 -15.02
C ASN A 52 16.16 -0.18 -15.90
N GLY A 53 16.21 -0.88 -17.05
CA GLY A 53 15.06 -1.03 -17.94
C GLY A 53 13.97 -1.92 -17.34
N TYR A 54 14.37 -3.04 -16.71
CA TYR A 54 13.43 -4.00 -16.13
C TYR A 54 12.79 -3.52 -14.83
N PHE A 55 13.58 -2.94 -13.90
CA PHE A 55 13.11 -2.58 -12.56
C PHE A 55 12.71 -1.11 -12.36
N LEU A 56 13.12 -0.18 -13.23
CA LEU A 56 12.78 1.26 -13.11
C LEU A 56 12.17 1.85 -14.37
N ALA A 57 11.83 1.03 -15.37
CA ALA A 57 11.25 1.50 -16.62
C ALA A 57 12.07 2.62 -17.31
N GLY A 58 13.39 2.63 -17.09
CA GLY A 58 14.30 3.63 -17.64
C GLY A 58 14.06 5.07 -17.14
N ARG A 59 13.34 5.28 -16.01
CA ARG A 59 13.02 6.61 -15.44
C ARG A 59 12.40 7.58 -16.46
N SER A 60 11.43 7.09 -17.23
CA SER A 60 10.82 7.87 -18.32
C SER A 60 9.33 8.15 -18.11
N MET A 61 8.79 7.75 -16.95
CA MET A 61 7.35 7.73 -16.74
C MET A 61 6.77 9.10 -16.40
N THR A 62 5.55 9.33 -16.90
CA THR A 62 4.79 10.56 -16.69
C THR A 62 3.98 10.47 -15.39
N TRP A 63 3.53 11.63 -14.89
CA TRP A 63 2.90 11.71 -13.57
C TRP A 63 1.55 11.00 -13.54
N MET A 64 0.82 11.00 -14.68
CA MET A 64 -0.48 10.33 -14.81
C MET A 64 -0.36 8.83 -14.67
N VAL A 65 0.60 8.23 -15.38
CA VAL A 65 0.85 6.79 -15.36
C VAL A 65 1.26 6.34 -13.97
N ILE A 66 2.19 7.07 -13.34
CA ILE A 66 2.63 6.75 -11.97
C ILE A 66 1.50 6.97 -10.97
N GLY A 67 0.71 8.04 -11.09
CA GLY A 67 -0.38 8.34 -10.15
C GLY A 67 -1.49 7.29 -10.18
N ALA A 68 -1.90 6.86 -11.38
CA ALA A 68 -2.85 5.76 -11.55
C ALA A 68 -2.26 4.43 -11.05
N SER A 69 -0.99 4.16 -11.34
CA SER A 69 -0.31 2.96 -10.88
C SER A 69 -0.11 2.91 -9.36
N LEU A 70 0.17 4.04 -8.71
CA LEU A 70 0.19 4.16 -7.24
C LEU A 70 -1.17 3.86 -6.62
N PHE A 71 -2.24 4.28 -7.27
CA PHE A 71 -3.60 4.02 -6.81
C PHE A 71 -3.95 2.54 -6.99
N VAL A 72 -3.74 1.97 -8.18
CA VAL A 72 -4.13 0.59 -8.49
C VAL A 72 -3.29 -0.42 -7.72
N SER A 73 -1.98 -0.23 -7.57
CA SER A 73 -1.12 -1.13 -6.75
C SER A 73 -1.38 -1.08 -5.25
N ASN A 74 -2.29 -0.21 -4.83
CA ASN A 74 -2.83 -0.24 -3.48
C ASN A 74 -4.28 -0.75 -3.49
N ILE A 75 -5.11 -0.33 -4.45
CA ILE A 75 -6.51 -0.73 -4.53
C ILE A 75 -6.63 -2.11 -5.19
N GLY A 76 -6.51 -3.11 -4.33
CA GLY A 76 -6.52 -4.49 -4.71
C GLY A 76 -7.74 -5.31 -4.33
N SER A 77 -7.61 -6.61 -4.54
CA SER A 77 -8.59 -7.60 -4.12
C SER A 77 -8.86 -7.53 -2.61
N GLU A 78 -7.84 -7.22 -1.81
CA GLU A 78 -7.98 -6.97 -0.36
C GLU A 78 -8.90 -5.78 -0.03
N HIS A 79 -8.98 -4.76 -0.91
CA HIS A 79 -9.87 -3.62 -0.71
C HIS A 79 -11.30 -3.97 -1.13
N PHE A 80 -11.48 -4.59 -2.29
CA PHE A 80 -12.81 -4.99 -2.75
C PHE A 80 -13.47 -6.03 -1.85
N ILE A 81 -12.71 -6.95 -1.27
CA ILE A 81 -13.23 -8.02 -0.40
C ILE A 81 -13.14 -7.60 1.07
N GLY A 82 -11.95 -7.23 1.52
CA GLY A 82 -11.67 -6.92 2.92
C GLY A 82 -12.19 -5.55 3.35
N LEU A 83 -11.82 -4.48 2.63
CA LEU A 83 -12.23 -3.12 3.02
C LEU A 83 -13.75 -2.95 2.86
N ALA A 84 -14.34 -3.46 1.78
CA ALA A 84 -15.80 -3.48 1.64
C ALA A 84 -16.47 -4.33 2.72
N GLY A 85 -15.93 -5.50 3.03
CA GLY A 85 -16.47 -6.36 4.08
C GLY A 85 -16.37 -5.73 5.47
N SER A 86 -15.26 -5.06 5.77
CA SER A 86 -15.13 -4.30 7.00
C SER A 86 -16.03 -3.07 6.99
N GLY A 87 -16.29 -2.46 5.84
CA GLY A 87 -17.33 -1.45 5.66
C GLY A 87 -18.74 -1.99 5.93
N ALA A 88 -19.03 -3.21 5.49
CA ALA A 88 -20.27 -3.90 5.83
C ALA A 88 -20.39 -4.09 7.35
N ALA A 89 -19.35 -4.56 8.03
CA ALA A 89 -19.36 -4.84 9.47
C ALA A 89 -19.35 -3.58 10.36
N SER A 90 -18.51 -2.59 10.03
CA SER A 90 -18.14 -1.45 10.88
C SER A 90 -18.59 -0.09 10.31
N GLY A 91 -19.01 -0.01 9.05
CA GLY A 91 -19.43 1.24 8.42
C GLY A 91 -18.27 2.14 7.99
N PHE A 92 -18.44 3.46 8.15
CA PHE A 92 -17.56 4.51 7.62
C PHE A 92 -16.19 4.56 8.29
N ALA A 93 -16.06 3.94 9.46
CA ALA A 93 -14.85 3.93 10.26
C ALA A 93 -13.64 3.50 9.42
N VAL A 94 -13.77 2.43 8.64
CA VAL A 94 -12.66 1.90 7.82
C VAL A 94 -12.22 2.82 6.68
N GLY A 95 -13.02 3.84 6.33
CA GLY A 95 -12.59 4.90 5.43
C GLY A 95 -11.45 5.75 5.99
N ALA A 96 -11.16 5.67 7.29
CA ALA A 96 -10.05 6.39 7.93
C ALA A 96 -8.69 6.06 7.28
N TRP A 97 -8.44 4.81 6.88
CA TRP A 97 -7.20 4.41 6.20
C TRP A 97 -7.01 5.11 4.86
N GLU A 98 -8.10 5.25 4.11
CA GLU A 98 -8.10 5.90 2.79
C GLU A 98 -7.81 7.40 2.91
N PHE A 99 -8.42 8.07 3.90
CA PHE A 99 -8.14 9.48 4.16
C PHE A 99 -6.74 9.70 4.75
N ASN A 100 -6.25 8.77 5.57
CA ASN A 100 -4.88 8.82 6.11
C ASN A 100 -3.84 8.72 4.98
N ALA A 101 -4.07 7.89 3.98
CA ALA A 101 -3.22 7.75 2.80
C ALA A 101 -3.02 9.07 2.04
N ILE A 102 -4.05 9.92 1.95
CA ILE A 102 -3.97 11.22 1.24
C ILE A 102 -2.84 12.07 1.83
N LEU A 103 -2.75 12.14 3.16
CA LEU A 103 -1.72 12.93 3.85
C LEU A 103 -0.32 12.33 3.65
N LEU A 104 -0.23 11.00 3.69
CA LEU A 104 1.04 10.29 3.61
C LEU A 104 1.61 10.21 2.19
N LEU A 105 0.75 10.27 1.17
CA LEU A 105 1.16 10.48 -0.21
C LEU A 105 1.82 11.85 -0.39
N GLN A 106 1.32 12.89 0.28
CA GLN A 106 2.01 14.19 0.26
C GLN A 106 3.34 14.13 1.01
N LEU A 107 3.39 13.42 2.14
CA LEU A 107 4.65 13.19 2.85
C LEU A 107 5.68 12.48 1.95
N LEU A 108 5.26 11.44 1.22
CA LEU A 108 6.09 10.76 0.22
C LEU A 108 6.63 11.76 -0.81
N GLY A 109 5.73 12.42 -1.56
CA GLY A 109 6.11 13.25 -2.70
C GLY A 109 6.98 14.46 -2.35
N TRP A 110 6.71 15.10 -1.21
CA TRP A 110 7.36 16.37 -0.85
C TRP A 110 8.59 16.20 0.03
N VAL A 111 8.67 15.13 0.83
CA VAL A 111 9.79 14.93 1.78
C VAL A 111 10.68 13.78 1.37
N PHE A 112 10.11 12.58 1.21
CA PHE A 112 10.92 11.37 1.03
C PHE A 112 11.47 11.25 -0.39
N ILE A 113 10.66 11.55 -1.40
CA ILE A 113 11.06 11.41 -2.81
C ILE A 113 12.28 12.25 -3.19
N PRO A 114 12.38 13.55 -2.83
CA PRO A 114 13.59 14.31 -3.07
C PRO A 114 14.83 13.61 -2.52
N VAL A 115 14.77 13.12 -1.27
CA VAL A 115 15.86 12.39 -0.62
C VAL A 115 16.23 11.11 -1.36
N TYR A 116 15.25 10.31 -1.77
CA TYR A 116 15.51 9.06 -2.47
C TYR A 116 16.09 9.27 -3.88
N ILE A 117 15.57 10.22 -4.65
CA ILE A 117 16.08 10.52 -5.99
C ILE A 117 17.53 11.02 -5.92
N HIS A 118 17.85 11.90 -4.96
CA HIS A 118 19.20 12.44 -4.80
C HIS A 118 20.21 11.41 -4.27
N SER A 119 19.79 10.51 -3.37
CA SER A 119 20.64 9.40 -2.92
C SER A 119 20.91 8.35 -4.01
N GLY A 120 20.18 8.42 -5.14
CA GLY A 120 20.38 7.56 -6.31
C GLY A 120 20.16 6.07 -6.02
N VAL A 121 19.25 5.76 -5.10
CA VAL A 121 18.92 4.40 -4.67
C VAL A 121 17.91 3.74 -5.61
N TYR A 122 17.94 2.42 -5.67
CA TYR A 122 16.94 1.60 -6.37
C TYR A 122 16.02 0.90 -5.38
N THR A 123 16.54 0.55 -4.21
CA THR A 123 15.77 -0.14 -3.17
C THR A 123 15.81 0.59 -1.82
N MET A 124 14.76 0.42 -1.03
CA MET A 124 14.67 1.00 0.31
C MET A 124 15.72 0.42 1.29
N PRO A 125 16.06 -0.88 1.23
CA PRO A 125 17.24 -1.39 1.95
C PRO A 125 18.56 -0.75 1.50
N GLU A 126 18.75 -0.46 0.21
CA GLU A 126 19.93 0.27 -0.29
C GLU A 126 19.99 1.70 0.27
N TYR A 127 18.85 2.38 0.38
CA TYR A 127 18.78 3.68 1.05
C TYR A 127 19.30 3.61 2.49
N LEU A 128 18.85 2.63 3.26
CA LEU A 128 19.31 2.43 4.63
C LEU A 128 20.81 2.10 4.68
N CYS A 129 21.31 1.31 3.73
CA CYS A 129 22.73 1.02 3.58
C CYS A 129 23.56 2.30 3.33
N LYS A 130 23.08 3.21 2.46
CA LYS A 130 23.76 4.49 2.19
C LYS A 130 23.65 5.45 3.38
N ARG A 131 22.49 5.50 4.04
CA ARG A 131 22.21 6.41 5.16
C ARG A 131 22.99 6.02 6.41
N PHE A 132 23.03 4.74 6.75
CA PHE A 132 23.59 4.27 8.01
C PHE A 132 24.96 3.59 7.84
N GLY A 133 25.25 3.05 6.66
CA GLY A 133 26.45 2.25 6.42
C GLY A 133 26.23 0.77 6.78
N GLY A 134 27.16 -0.06 6.31
CA GLY A 134 27.16 -1.50 6.58
C GLY A 134 26.08 -2.31 5.85
N ASN A 135 26.25 -3.64 5.83
CA ASN A 135 25.33 -4.57 5.18
C ASN A 135 24.27 -5.16 6.13
N ARG A 136 24.44 -5.03 7.44
CA ARG A 136 23.57 -5.67 8.45
C ARG A 136 22.14 -5.18 8.33
N LEU A 137 21.96 -3.87 8.38
CA LEU A 137 20.66 -3.22 8.30
C LEU A 137 19.98 -3.50 6.95
N LYS A 138 20.75 -3.42 5.85
CA LYS A 138 20.29 -3.75 4.49
C LYS A 138 19.69 -5.16 4.42
N VAL A 139 20.44 -6.18 4.87
CA VAL A 139 19.97 -7.58 4.82
C VAL A 139 18.79 -7.81 5.76
N TYR A 140 18.83 -7.25 6.97
CA TYR A 140 17.74 -7.33 7.94
C TYR A 140 16.42 -6.80 7.35
N PHE A 141 16.43 -5.60 6.77
CA PHE A 141 15.22 -5.03 6.17
C PHE A 141 14.79 -5.75 4.90
N ALA A 142 15.73 -6.18 4.06
CA ALA A 142 15.41 -6.95 2.86
C ALA A 142 14.68 -8.26 3.22
N ALA A 143 15.19 -9.00 4.21
CA ALA A 143 14.57 -10.22 4.69
C ALA A 143 13.19 -9.97 5.32
N LEU A 144 13.07 -8.93 6.16
CA LEU A 144 11.80 -8.56 6.79
C LEU A 144 10.74 -8.15 5.76
N SER A 145 11.09 -7.34 4.76
CA SER A 145 10.15 -6.92 3.72
C SER A 145 9.67 -8.08 2.85
N VAL A 146 10.57 -9.01 2.49
CA VAL A 146 10.19 -10.24 1.77
C VAL A 146 9.22 -11.08 2.59
N LEU A 147 9.52 -11.25 3.88
CA LEU A 147 8.66 -12.00 4.80
C LEU A 147 7.26 -11.37 4.90
N LEU A 148 7.19 -10.04 5.03
CA LEU A 148 5.94 -9.30 5.04
C LEU A 148 5.16 -9.51 3.73
N TYR A 149 5.80 -9.40 2.57
CA TYR A 149 5.11 -9.58 1.29
C TYR A 149 4.50 -10.97 1.14
N ILE A 150 5.18 -12.03 1.58
CA ILE A 150 4.64 -13.39 1.56
C ILE A 150 3.39 -13.49 2.44
N PHE A 151 3.51 -13.11 3.71
CA PHE A 151 2.48 -13.42 4.71
C PHE A 151 1.33 -12.41 4.78
N THR A 152 1.57 -11.14 4.41
CA THR A 152 0.57 -10.07 4.58
C THR A 152 0.02 -9.52 3.28
N LYS A 153 0.71 -9.71 2.14
CA LYS A 153 0.23 -9.19 0.84
C LYS A 153 -0.18 -10.33 -0.10
N ILE A 154 0.79 -11.11 -0.59
CA ILE A 154 0.56 -12.13 -1.62
C ILE A 154 -0.50 -13.14 -1.16
N SER A 155 -0.33 -13.72 0.03
CA SER A 155 -1.26 -14.74 0.53
C SER A 155 -2.68 -14.19 0.71
N VAL A 156 -2.81 -12.91 1.06
CA VAL A 156 -4.10 -12.26 1.28
C VAL A 156 -4.76 -11.90 -0.04
N ASP A 157 -4.02 -11.35 -1.00
CA ASP A 157 -4.54 -11.08 -2.35
C ASP A 157 -5.00 -12.36 -3.06
N LEU A 158 -4.23 -13.44 -2.93
CA LEU A 158 -4.62 -14.75 -3.47
C LEU A 158 -5.91 -15.26 -2.86
N TYR A 159 -6.05 -15.15 -1.53
CA TYR A 159 -7.26 -15.57 -0.82
C TYR A 159 -8.47 -14.70 -1.19
N ALA A 160 -8.32 -13.39 -1.18
CA ALA A 160 -9.38 -12.43 -1.52
C ALA A 160 -9.86 -12.61 -2.97
N GLY A 161 -8.92 -12.75 -3.92
CA GLY A 161 -9.23 -13.06 -5.31
C GLY A 161 -9.99 -14.36 -5.49
N ALA A 162 -9.54 -15.41 -4.80
CA ALA A 162 -10.16 -16.71 -4.88
C ALA A 162 -11.56 -16.70 -4.29
N LEU A 163 -11.79 -15.99 -3.18
CA LEU A 163 -13.13 -15.75 -2.64
C LEU A 163 -14.03 -15.07 -3.67
N PHE A 164 -13.53 -14.05 -4.37
CA PHE A 164 -14.32 -13.38 -5.41
C PHE A 164 -14.73 -14.33 -6.55
N ILE A 165 -13.79 -15.15 -7.03
CA ILE A 165 -14.07 -16.13 -8.09
C ILE A 165 -15.03 -17.22 -7.59
N GLN A 166 -14.88 -17.66 -6.35
CA GLN A 166 -15.78 -18.62 -5.72
C GLN A 166 -17.21 -18.08 -5.65
N GLU A 167 -17.40 -16.84 -5.19
CA GLU A 167 -18.72 -16.21 -5.11
C GLU A 167 -19.35 -15.91 -6.48
N SER A 168 -18.52 -15.60 -7.48
CA SER A 168 -19.02 -15.24 -8.81
C SER A 168 -19.25 -16.45 -9.73
N LEU A 169 -18.41 -17.48 -9.67
CA LEU A 169 -18.45 -18.64 -10.59
C LEU A 169 -18.80 -19.96 -9.90
N GLY A 170 -18.85 -20.01 -8.56
CA GLY A 170 -19.04 -21.24 -7.81
C GLY A 170 -17.85 -22.20 -7.91
N TRP A 171 -16.67 -21.71 -8.32
CA TRP A 171 -15.49 -22.55 -8.49
C TRP A 171 -14.81 -22.86 -7.16
N ASN A 172 -14.07 -23.97 -7.13
CA ASN A 172 -13.26 -24.31 -5.97
C ASN A 172 -12.21 -23.21 -5.69
N LEU A 173 -12.02 -22.86 -4.41
CA LEU A 173 -11.06 -21.85 -3.97
C LEU A 173 -9.65 -22.11 -4.52
N TYR A 174 -9.13 -23.33 -4.41
CA TYR A 174 -7.78 -23.66 -4.86
C TYR A 174 -7.63 -23.65 -6.39
N LEU A 175 -8.67 -24.07 -7.12
CA LEU A 175 -8.68 -23.95 -8.58
C LEU A 175 -8.58 -22.48 -9.00
N SER A 176 -9.31 -21.60 -8.31
CA SER A 176 -9.30 -20.16 -8.54
C SER A 176 -7.91 -19.57 -8.26
N ILE A 177 -7.27 -19.96 -7.15
CA ILE A 177 -5.90 -19.55 -6.81
C ILE A 177 -4.91 -19.96 -7.91
N ILE A 178 -4.94 -21.22 -8.35
CA ILE A 178 -4.01 -21.73 -9.38
C ILE A 178 -4.17 -20.98 -10.70
N LEU A 179 -5.43 -20.72 -11.11
CA LEU A 179 -5.73 -19.98 -12.33
C LEU A 179 -5.21 -18.54 -12.27
N LEU A 180 -5.47 -17.84 -11.16
CA LEU A 180 -5.01 -16.47 -10.93
C LEU A 180 -3.48 -16.36 -10.97
N ILE A 181 -2.78 -17.28 -10.30
CA ILE A 181 -1.32 -17.32 -10.25
C ILE A 181 -0.74 -17.58 -11.64
N THR A 182 -1.29 -18.55 -12.36
CA THR A 182 -0.78 -18.92 -13.69
C THR A 182 -0.86 -17.74 -14.64
N LEU A 183 -2.00 -17.03 -14.62
CA LEU A 183 -2.24 -15.87 -15.44
C LEU A 183 -1.31 -14.70 -15.06
N THR A 184 -1.18 -14.43 -13.76
CA THR A 184 -0.34 -13.34 -13.22
C THR A 184 1.14 -13.62 -13.53
N ALA A 185 1.65 -14.80 -13.20
CA ALA A 185 3.04 -15.17 -13.45
C ALA A 185 3.41 -15.07 -14.94
N LEU A 186 2.49 -15.41 -15.85
CA LEU A 186 2.68 -15.23 -17.28
C LEU A 186 2.92 -13.74 -17.62
N LEU A 187 2.13 -12.83 -17.06
CA LEU A 187 2.29 -11.39 -17.29
C LEU A 187 3.55 -10.83 -16.61
N THR A 188 3.81 -11.15 -15.34
CA THR A 188 4.96 -10.59 -14.61
C THR A 188 6.29 -11.01 -15.21
N VAL A 189 6.43 -12.31 -15.51
CA VAL A 189 7.69 -12.89 -16.00
C VAL A 189 8.04 -12.34 -17.38
N THR A 190 7.03 -12.11 -18.21
CA THR A 190 7.20 -11.62 -19.57
C THR A 190 7.35 -10.09 -19.64
N GLY A 191 6.60 -9.35 -18.82
CA GLY A 191 6.39 -7.90 -18.93
C GLY A 191 7.36 -6.97 -18.18
N GLY A 192 7.77 -7.30 -16.95
CA GLY A 192 8.55 -6.37 -16.08
C GLY A 192 7.80 -5.09 -15.69
N LEU A 193 8.41 -4.18 -14.91
CA LEU A 193 7.73 -3.03 -14.29
C LEU A 193 6.97 -2.13 -15.29
N VAL A 194 7.47 -1.98 -16.52
CA VAL A 194 6.81 -1.19 -17.58
C VAL A 194 5.44 -1.77 -17.94
N ALA A 195 5.36 -3.07 -18.17
CA ALA A 195 4.11 -3.72 -18.53
C ALA A 195 3.10 -3.59 -17.38
N VAL A 196 3.56 -3.80 -16.14
CA VAL A 196 2.74 -3.64 -14.93
C VAL A 196 2.15 -2.23 -14.88
N MET A 197 2.96 -1.17 -15.01
CA MET A 197 2.42 0.20 -14.98
C MET A 197 1.35 0.48 -16.05
N TYR A 198 1.50 -0.07 -17.26
CA TYR A 198 0.49 0.13 -18.31
C TYR A 198 -0.79 -0.66 -18.05
N THR A 199 -0.69 -1.89 -17.54
CA THR A 199 -1.87 -2.66 -17.14
C THR A 199 -2.60 -1.98 -15.99
N ASP A 200 -1.87 -1.43 -15.02
CA ASP A 200 -2.44 -0.66 -13.90
C ASP A 200 -3.26 0.54 -14.40
N THR A 201 -2.74 1.29 -15.39
CA THR A 201 -3.46 2.47 -15.90
C THR A 201 -4.80 2.14 -16.55
N LEU A 202 -4.95 0.97 -17.15
CA LEU A 202 -6.20 0.53 -17.77
C LEU A 202 -7.22 0.07 -16.73
N GLN A 203 -6.74 -0.53 -15.63
CA GLN A 203 -7.57 -1.03 -14.54
C GLN A 203 -8.17 0.09 -13.68
N ALA A 204 -7.56 1.27 -13.69
CA ALA A 204 -8.10 2.45 -13.02
C ALA A 204 -9.45 2.93 -13.59
N VAL A 205 -9.88 2.43 -14.77
CA VAL A 205 -11.14 2.81 -15.43
C VAL A 205 -12.27 1.82 -15.06
N GLY A 206 -12.89 2.02 -13.89
CA GLY A 206 -14.10 1.29 -13.47
C GLY A 206 -15.39 1.99 -13.93
N ASN A 207 -16.42 1.23 -14.32
CA ASN A 207 -17.74 1.76 -14.68
C ASN A 207 -18.63 1.87 -13.42
N PHE A 208 -19.33 3.00 -13.25
CA PHE A 208 -19.99 3.38 -12.00
C PHE A 208 -21.50 3.43 -12.16
N THR A 209 -22.22 2.62 -11.39
CA THR A 209 -23.67 2.77 -11.22
C THR A 209 -24.01 2.87 -9.74
N TYR A 210 -24.52 4.04 -9.34
CA TYR A 210 -25.04 4.32 -8.01
C TYR A 210 -26.54 3.99 -7.96
N SER A 211 -26.98 3.16 -7.02
CA SER A 211 -28.40 2.85 -6.80
C SER A 211 -28.87 3.42 -5.46
N PRO A 212 -29.85 4.36 -5.42
CA PRO A 212 -30.34 4.97 -4.20
C PRO A 212 -31.59 4.22 -3.70
N SER A 213 -31.43 3.04 -3.10
CA SER A 213 -32.60 2.30 -2.59
C SER A 213 -32.32 1.59 -1.26
N CYS A 214 -33.08 2.03 -0.26
CA CYS A 214 -33.56 1.30 0.93
C CYS A 214 -32.61 1.07 2.11
N ARG A 215 -33.10 1.50 3.28
CA ARG A 215 -32.44 1.53 4.59
C ARG A 215 -32.82 0.31 5.42
N ILE A 216 -31.84 -0.29 6.09
CA ILE A 216 -31.97 -0.99 7.37
C ILE A 216 -30.95 -0.31 8.27
N ASP A 217 -31.39 0.20 9.43
CA ASP A 217 -30.60 1.14 10.22
C ASP A 217 -29.24 0.54 10.64
N PRO A 218 -28.12 1.17 10.23
CA PRO A 218 -26.80 0.68 10.59
C PRO A 218 -26.51 0.98 12.07
N LYS A 219 -25.48 0.33 12.66
CA LYS A 219 -25.07 0.59 14.06
C LYS A 219 -24.99 2.10 14.34
N PRO A 220 -25.31 2.59 15.56
CA PRO A 220 -25.35 4.03 15.85
C PRO A 220 -24.05 4.79 15.50
N ASP A 221 -22.89 4.11 15.61
CA ASP A 221 -21.57 4.67 15.29
C ASP A 221 -21.07 4.34 13.88
N SER A 222 -21.88 3.69 13.03
CA SER A 222 -21.50 3.28 11.67
C SER A 222 -21.18 4.45 10.73
N LEU A 223 -21.62 5.67 11.05
CA LEU A 223 -21.31 6.89 10.28
C LEU A 223 -20.19 7.73 10.91
N ARG A 224 -19.59 7.25 12.01
CA ARG A 224 -18.47 7.92 12.68
C ARG A 224 -17.15 7.31 12.23
N ILE A 225 -16.28 8.14 11.65
CA ILE A 225 -14.98 7.71 11.13
C ILE A 225 -14.00 7.42 12.27
N LEU A 226 -13.78 8.41 13.14
CA LEU A 226 -12.96 8.28 14.33
C LEU A 226 -13.90 8.04 15.52
N ARG A 227 -13.76 6.88 16.17
CA ARG A 227 -14.62 6.46 17.27
C ARG A 227 -13.91 6.60 18.62
N GLY A 228 -14.61 6.28 19.70
CA GLY A 228 -14.13 6.47 21.07
C GLY A 228 -12.77 5.80 21.34
N PRO A 229 -12.02 6.23 22.38
CA PRO A 229 -10.69 5.69 22.69
C PRO A 229 -10.64 4.18 22.97
N LEU A 230 -11.75 3.60 23.39
CA LEU A 230 -11.89 2.17 23.72
C LEU A 230 -12.71 1.42 22.67
N ASP A 231 -12.94 2.02 21.49
CA ASP A 231 -13.65 1.34 20.41
C ASP A 231 -12.85 0.12 19.93
N GLU A 232 -13.57 -0.96 19.66
CA GLU A 232 -12.99 -2.26 19.30
C GLU A 232 -12.48 -2.30 17.85
N ASP A 233 -13.00 -1.45 16.96
CA ASP A 233 -12.59 -1.42 15.56
C ASP A 233 -11.53 -0.33 15.31
N ILE A 234 -11.83 0.91 15.71
CA ILE A 234 -11.04 2.10 15.34
C ILE A 234 -11.00 3.11 16.50
N PRO A 235 -10.15 2.86 17.51
CA PRO A 235 -9.90 3.82 18.56
C PRO A 235 -9.09 5.00 17.99
N TRP A 236 -9.66 6.21 18.02
CA TRP A 236 -9.03 7.38 17.39
C TRP A 236 -7.58 7.67 17.84
N PRO A 237 -7.19 7.53 19.14
CA PRO A 237 -5.82 7.81 19.54
C PRO A 237 -4.87 6.72 19.04
N GLY A 238 -5.30 5.45 19.07
CA GLY A 238 -4.56 4.36 18.47
C GLY A 238 -4.35 4.58 16.96
N PHE A 239 -5.39 5.04 16.27
CA PHE A 239 -5.31 5.32 14.84
C PHE A 239 -4.29 6.42 14.52
N LEU A 240 -4.32 7.53 15.25
CA LEU A 240 -3.39 8.64 15.01
C LEU A 240 -1.96 8.33 15.47
N LEU A 241 -1.79 7.68 16.62
CA LEU A 241 -0.48 7.48 17.24
C LEU A 241 0.20 6.17 16.84
N GLY A 242 -0.56 5.19 16.35
CA GLY A 242 -0.04 3.88 15.96
C GLY A 242 -0.26 3.55 14.49
N GLN A 243 -1.51 3.64 14.02
CA GLN A 243 -1.80 3.33 12.62
C GLN A 243 -1.17 4.34 11.66
N THR A 244 -1.15 5.64 11.97
CA THR A 244 -0.52 6.63 11.08
C THR A 244 0.98 6.39 10.91
N PRO A 245 1.77 6.12 11.97
CA PRO A 245 3.14 5.64 11.80
C PRO A 245 3.28 4.36 10.97
N ALA A 246 2.41 3.36 11.17
CA ALA A 246 2.42 2.15 10.34
C ALA A 246 2.17 2.50 8.85
N SER A 247 1.26 3.43 8.57
CA SER A 247 1.00 3.90 7.22
C SER A 247 2.18 4.70 6.63
N ILE A 248 3.03 5.36 7.42
CA ILE A 248 4.26 6.00 6.93
C ILE A 248 5.18 4.95 6.32
N TRP A 249 5.28 3.76 6.93
CA TRP A 249 6.01 2.66 6.30
C TRP A 249 5.41 2.32 4.93
N TYR A 250 4.09 2.09 4.87
CA TYR A 250 3.41 1.69 3.63
C TYR A 250 3.62 2.72 2.50
N TRP A 251 3.44 4.01 2.77
CA TRP A 251 3.52 5.03 1.72
C TRP A 251 4.94 5.53 1.46
N CYS A 252 5.82 5.56 2.47
CA CYS A 252 7.12 6.22 2.35
C CYS A 252 8.32 5.27 2.35
N ALA A 253 8.16 4.00 2.75
CA ALA A 253 9.26 3.04 2.87
C ALA A 253 8.99 1.68 2.22
N ASP A 254 7.76 1.40 1.80
CA ASP A 254 7.42 0.19 1.04
C ASP A 254 8.01 0.28 -0.37
N GLN A 255 8.71 -0.78 -0.78
CA GLN A 255 9.35 -0.84 -2.08
C GLN A 255 8.32 -0.78 -3.21
N VAL A 256 7.14 -1.38 -3.05
CA VAL A 256 6.09 -1.41 -4.10
C VAL A 256 5.69 0.01 -4.48
N ILE A 257 5.46 0.86 -3.48
CA ILE A 257 5.03 2.24 -3.66
C ILE A 257 6.19 3.12 -4.13
N VAL A 258 7.32 3.09 -3.42
CA VAL A 258 8.43 4.02 -3.68
C VAL A 258 9.07 3.75 -5.05
N GLN A 259 9.20 2.48 -5.45
CA GLN A 259 9.83 2.11 -6.74
C GLN A 259 9.10 2.73 -7.94
N ARG A 260 7.77 2.85 -7.88
CA ARG A 260 6.97 3.47 -8.95
C ARG A 260 7.23 4.95 -9.09
N VAL A 261 7.35 5.65 -7.96
CA VAL A 261 7.64 7.08 -7.98
C VAL A 261 9.07 7.36 -8.42
N LEU A 262 10.01 6.47 -8.11
CA LEU A 262 11.40 6.53 -8.62
C LEU A 262 11.52 6.29 -10.13
N ALA A 263 10.48 5.79 -10.80
CA ALA A 263 10.42 5.66 -12.25
C ALA A 263 10.03 6.97 -12.97
N ALA A 264 9.75 8.04 -12.23
CA ALA A 264 9.46 9.36 -12.80
C ALA A 264 10.66 9.93 -13.56
N LYS A 265 10.36 10.66 -14.64
CA LYS A 265 11.39 11.35 -15.43
C LYS A 265 12.07 12.53 -14.71
N ASN A 266 11.37 13.17 -13.77
CA ASN A 266 11.89 14.25 -12.95
C ASN A 266 11.08 14.38 -11.64
N ILE A 267 11.54 15.25 -10.73
CA ILE A 267 10.92 15.45 -9.42
C ILE A 267 9.51 16.03 -9.55
N ALA A 268 9.26 16.92 -10.52
CA ALA A 268 7.93 17.48 -10.76
C ALA A 268 6.90 16.39 -11.09
N HIS A 269 7.26 15.43 -11.93
CA HIS A 269 6.41 14.30 -12.29
C HIS A 269 6.18 13.33 -11.12
N ALA A 270 7.19 13.14 -10.28
CA ALA A 270 7.07 12.36 -9.06
C ALA A 270 6.15 13.02 -8.01
N LYS A 271 6.24 14.34 -7.83
CA LYS A 271 5.32 15.08 -6.96
C LYS A 271 3.89 15.07 -7.52
N GLY A 272 3.74 15.34 -8.81
CA GLY A 272 2.45 15.32 -9.50
C GLY A 272 1.74 13.96 -9.40
N SER A 273 2.49 12.85 -9.45
CA SER A 273 1.89 11.51 -9.32
C SER A 273 1.36 11.26 -7.92
N THR A 274 2.08 11.66 -6.87
CA THR A 274 1.60 11.53 -5.48
C THR A 274 0.37 12.40 -5.20
N LEU A 275 0.26 13.56 -5.84
CA LEU A 275 -0.93 14.41 -5.76
C LEU A 275 -2.13 13.74 -6.45
N MET A 276 -1.95 13.24 -7.67
CA MET A 276 -3.00 12.51 -8.39
C MET A 276 -3.48 11.29 -7.61
N ALA A 277 -2.55 10.48 -7.08
CA ALA A 277 -2.90 9.33 -6.25
C ALA A 277 -3.69 9.74 -5.00
N GLY A 278 -3.30 10.85 -4.35
CA GLY A 278 -4.02 11.40 -3.20
C GLY A 278 -5.45 11.84 -3.54
N VAL A 279 -5.70 12.36 -4.75
CA VAL A 279 -7.07 12.68 -5.22
C VAL A 279 -7.86 11.40 -5.46
N LEU A 280 -7.28 10.40 -6.11
CA LEU A 280 -7.94 9.12 -6.38
C LEU A 280 -8.29 8.37 -5.09
N LYS A 281 -7.51 8.55 -4.02
CA LYS A 281 -7.76 7.98 -2.69
C LYS A 281 -9.03 8.45 -1.98
N VAL A 282 -9.72 9.47 -2.51
CA VAL A 282 -11.06 9.81 -2.04
C VAL A 282 -12.12 8.80 -2.52
N LEU A 283 -11.88 8.12 -3.64
CA LEU A 283 -12.87 7.25 -4.30
C LEU A 283 -13.24 5.99 -3.51
N PRO A 284 -12.31 5.22 -2.91
CA PRO A 284 -12.62 3.94 -2.23
C PRO A 284 -13.71 4.05 -1.17
N MET A 285 -13.83 5.20 -0.51
CA MET A 285 -14.94 5.47 0.42
C MET A 285 -16.32 5.29 -0.25
N PHE A 286 -16.47 5.80 -1.47
CA PHE A 286 -17.73 5.79 -2.21
C PHE A 286 -17.94 4.52 -3.03
N ILE A 287 -16.86 3.89 -3.49
CA ILE A 287 -16.96 2.77 -4.46
C ILE A 287 -16.68 1.40 -3.83
N ILE A 288 -16.19 1.35 -2.59
CA ILE A 288 -15.87 0.11 -1.86
C ILE A 288 -16.59 0.09 -0.50
N VAL A 289 -16.37 1.08 0.36
CA VAL A 289 -16.92 1.09 1.74
C VAL A 289 -18.45 1.22 1.72
N ILE A 290 -18.99 2.25 1.04
CA ILE A 290 -20.45 2.46 0.94
C ILE A 290 -21.16 1.26 0.30
N PRO A 291 -20.69 0.70 -0.83
CA PRO A 291 -21.27 -0.53 -1.40
C PRO A 291 -21.27 -1.70 -0.42
N GLY A 292 -20.19 -1.90 0.37
CA GLY A 292 -20.18 -2.91 1.43
C GLY A 292 -21.31 -2.73 2.44
N MET A 293 -21.55 -1.49 2.88
CA MET A 293 -22.66 -1.16 3.78
C MET A 293 -24.04 -1.39 3.16
N ILE A 294 -24.22 -0.98 1.90
CA ILE A 294 -25.46 -1.22 1.15
C ILE A 294 -25.72 -2.73 1.05
N SER A 295 -24.66 -3.50 0.78
CA SER A 295 -24.77 -4.96 0.67
C SER A 295 -25.29 -5.59 1.96
N ARG A 296 -24.75 -5.19 3.13
CA ARG A 296 -25.24 -5.69 4.44
C ARG A 296 -26.73 -5.46 4.65
N ILE A 297 -27.26 -4.36 4.12
CA ILE A 297 -28.68 -4.01 4.21
C ILE A 297 -29.51 -4.85 3.23
N LEU A 298 -29.03 -5.05 2.01
CA LEU A 298 -29.76 -5.80 0.97
C LEU A 298 -29.74 -7.32 1.19
N PHE A 299 -28.67 -7.85 1.75
CA PHE A 299 -28.45 -9.30 1.96
C PHE A 299 -28.19 -9.58 3.44
N ALA A 300 -29.04 -9.06 4.33
CA ALA A 300 -28.87 -9.18 5.78
C ALA A 300 -28.77 -10.63 6.25
N ASP A 301 -29.62 -11.52 5.72
CA ASP A 301 -29.65 -12.94 6.09
C ASP A 301 -28.37 -13.68 5.72
N GLU A 302 -27.66 -13.21 4.69
CA GLU A 302 -26.42 -13.80 4.21
C GLU A 302 -25.18 -13.16 4.87
N ILE A 303 -25.13 -11.82 4.92
CA ILE A 303 -23.94 -11.07 5.33
C ILE A 303 -23.86 -10.88 6.85
N ALA A 304 -24.99 -10.62 7.51
CA ALA A 304 -25.00 -10.41 8.95
C ALA A 304 -24.90 -11.74 9.72
N CYS A 305 -25.38 -12.82 9.12
CA CYS A 305 -25.39 -14.23 9.56
C CYS A 305 -25.54 -14.47 11.07
N ILE A 306 -26.63 -15.16 11.48
CA ILE A 306 -26.97 -15.36 12.89
C ILE A 306 -26.35 -16.66 13.40
N GLY A 307 -25.18 -16.57 14.03
CA GLY A 307 -24.50 -17.70 14.69
C GLY A 307 -23.60 -18.55 13.77
N PRO A 308 -22.67 -19.32 14.35
CA PRO A 308 -21.55 -19.93 13.61
C PRO A 308 -21.98 -21.01 12.60
N GLU A 309 -23.04 -21.78 12.89
CA GLU A 309 -23.55 -22.80 11.96
C GLU A 309 -24.23 -22.17 10.74
N HIS A 310 -25.01 -21.10 10.94
CA HIS A 310 -25.65 -20.37 9.85
C HIS A 310 -24.60 -19.66 8.97
N CYS A 311 -23.60 -19.01 9.57
CA CYS A 311 -22.50 -18.40 8.81
C CYS A 311 -21.72 -19.45 7.99
N LEU A 312 -21.49 -20.65 8.54
CA LEU A 312 -20.85 -21.74 7.80
C LEU A 312 -21.68 -22.21 6.60
N ALA A 313 -23.00 -22.31 6.76
CA ALA A 313 -23.90 -22.73 5.69
C ALA A 313 -24.00 -21.71 4.54
N VAL A 314 -23.96 -20.41 4.86
CA VAL A 314 -24.07 -19.34 3.87
C VAL A 314 -22.76 -19.11 3.13
N CYS A 315 -21.64 -18.93 3.84
CA CYS A 315 -20.40 -18.42 3.24
C CYS A 315 -19.17 -19.28 3.55
N GLY A 316 -19.34 -20.45 4.19
CA GLY A 316 -18.21 -21.34 4.52
C GLY A 316 -17.29 -20.82 5.63
N SER A 317 -17.69 -19.77 6.36
CA SER A 317 -16.91 -19.17 7.45
C SER A 317 -17.73 -19.15 8.75
N LYS A 318 -17.18 -19.68 9.83
CA LYS A 318 -17.82 -19.61 11.17
C LYS A 318 -17.68 -18.24 11.84
N ALA A 319 -16.70 -17.45 11.44
CA ALA A 319 -16.38 -16.17 12.08
C ALA A 319 -17.25 -15.02 11.56
N GLY A 320 -17.76 -15.12 10.33
CA GLY A 320 -18.64 -14.12 9.73
C GLY A 320 -18.54 -14.06 8.21
N CYS A 321 -19.59 -13.54 7.59
CA CYS A 321 -19.75 -13.46 6.14
C CYS A 321 -19.54 -12.04 5.58
N SER A 322 -18.89 -11.15 6.32
CA SER A 322 -18.74 -9.75 5.89
C SER A 322 -17.89 -9.62 4.62
N ASN A 323 -16.87 -10.46 4.41
CA ASN A 323 -16.00 -10.40 3.24
C ASN A 323 -16.71 -10.70 1.90
N ILE A 324 -17.84 -11.42 1.90
CA ILE A 324 -18.60 -11.70 0.67
C ILE A 324 -19.53 -10.55 0.27
N ALA A 325 -19.63 -9.50 1.09
CA ALA A 325 -20.57 -8.40 0.90
C ALA A 325 -20.44 -7.75 -0.49
N TYR A 326 -19.22 -7.43 -0.92
CA TYR A 326 -19.03 -6.79 -2.21
C TYR A 326 -19.32 -7.71 -3.41
N PRO A 327 -18.74 -8.92 -3.52
CA PRO A 327 -19.11 -9.86 -4.59
C PRO A 327 -20.61 -10.10 -4.66
N ARG A 328 -21.26 -10.28 -3.50
CA ARG A 328 -22.69 -10.55 -3.44
C ARG A 328 -23.53 -9.42 -4.04
N LEU A 329 -23.18 -8.19 -3.71
CA LEU A 329 -23.83 -7.00 -4.26
C LEU A 329 -23.63 -6.90 -5.78
N VAL A 330 -22.39 -7.10 -6.25
CA VAL A 330 -22.06 -7.05 -7.68
C VAL A 330 -22.88 -8.07 -8.46
N MET A 331 -22.91 -9.31 -7.98
CA MET A 331 -23.58 -10.41 -8.68
C MET A 331 -25.11 -10.29 -8.70
N ALA A 332 -25.70 -9.67 -7.66
CA ALA A 332 -27.14 -9.54 -7.52
C ALA A 332 -27.72 -8.27 -8.15
N VAL A 333 -26.96 -7.16 -8.17
CA VAL A 333 -27.49 -5.84 -8.56
C VAL A 333 -27.01 -5.40 -9.94
N MET A 334 -25.80 -5.78 -10.38
CA MET A 334 -25.31 -5.31 -11.68
C MET A 334 -26.04 -5.98 -12.84
N PRO A 335 -26.41 -5.20 -13.88
CA PRO A 335 -27.00 -5.77 -15.07
C PRO A 335 -25.95 -6.57 -15.85
N VAL A 336 -26.45 -7.42 -16.75
CA VAL A 336 -25.65 -8.23 -17.67
C VAL A 336 -24.69 -7.35 -18.48
N GLY A 337 -23.47 -7.82 -18.68
CA GLY A 337 -22.37 -7.11 -19.33
C GLY A 337 -21.58 -6.24 -18.36
N LEU A 338 -22.26 -5.47 -17.49
CA LEU A 338 -21.62 -4.69 -16.43
C LEU A 338 -21.06 -5.60 -15.32
N ARG A 339 -21.77 -6.67 -14.99
CA ARG A 339 -21.29 -7.72 -14.09
C ARG A 339 -19.99 -8.35 -14.61
N GLY A 340 -19.99 -8.79 -15.88
CA GLY A 340 -18.78 -9.30 -16.53
C GLY A 340 -17.64 -8.28 -16.59
N LEU A 341 -17.93 -7.02 -16.89
CA LEU A 341 -16.92 -5.95 -16.84
C LEU A 341 -16.31 -5.80 -15.44
N MET A 342 -17.15 -5.80 -14.40
CA MET A 342 -16.68 -5.70 -13.02
C MET A 342 -15.79 -6.87 -12.63
N MET A 343 -16.17 -8.09 -13.02
CA MET A 343 -15.35 -9.28 -12.80
C MET A 343 -13.99 -9.18 -13.50
N ALA A 344 -13.98 -8.70 -14.74
CA ALA A 344 -12.75 -8.49 -15.49
C ALA A 344 -11.84 -7.47 -14.79
N VAL A 345 -12.40 -6.33 -14.35
CA VAL A 345 -11.68 -5.28 -13.61
C VAL A 345 -11.11 -5.82 -12.29
N MET A 346 -11.87 -6.64 -11.56
CA MET A 346 -11.42 -7.18 -10.28
C MET A 346 -10.31 -8.23 -10.43
N ILE A 347 -10.41 -9.14 -11.40
CA ILE A 347 -9.33 -10.08 -11.69
C ILE A 347 -8.09 -9.31 -12.14
N ALA A 348 -8.27 -8.27 -12.95
CA ALA A 348 -7.17 -7.45 -13.43
C ALA A 348 -6.47 -6.68 -12.29
N ALA A 349 -7.24 -6.04 -11.40
CA ALA A 349 -6.72 -5.37 -10.21
C ALA A 349 -5.85 -6.33 -9.38
N LEU A 350 -6.36 -7.54 -9.14
CA LEU A 350 -5.60 -8.58 -8.45
C LEU A 350 -4.29 -8.93 -9.16
N MET A 351 -4.32 -9.10 -10.49
CA MET A 351 -3.10 -9.38 -11.24
C MET A 351 -2.09 -8.25 -11.09
N SER A 352 -2.54 -6.99 -11.13
CA SER A 352 -1.69 -5.83 -10.96
C SER A 352 -1.01 -5.80 -9.60
N ASP A 353 -1.74 -6.06 -8.52
CA ASP A 353 -1.15 -6.06 -7.18
C ASP A 353 -0.10 -7.14 -7.03
N LEU A 354 -0.44 -8.38 -7.41
CA LEU A 354 0.48 -9.50 -7.36
C LEU A 354 1.72 -9.24 -8.23
N ASP A 355 1.54 -8.73 -9.45
CA ASP A 355 2.64 -8.34 -10.34
C ASP A 355 3.56 -7.31 -9.67
N SER A 356 2.97 -6.31 -9.02
CA SER A 356 3.69 -5.25 -8.30
C SER A 356 4.52 -5.81 -7.15
N ILE A 357 3.91 -6.68 -6.35
CA ILE A 357 4.55 -7.29 -5.19
C ILE A 357 5.67 -8.22 -5.65
N PHE A 358 5.45 -9.08 -6.65
CA PHE A 358 6.47 -9.97 -7.20
C PHE A 358 7.66 -9.22 -7.78
N ASN A 359 7.42 -8.14 -8.52
CA ASN A 359 8.49 -7.32 -9.05
C ASN A 359 9.31 -6.67 -7.93
N SER A 360 8.68 -6.07 -6.92
CA SER A 360 9.40 -5.45 -5.81
C SER A 360 10.12 -6.48 -4.92
N ALA A 361 9.50 -7.62 -4.63
CA ALA A 361 10.12 -8.69 -3.85
C ALA A 361 11.34 -9.30 -4.56
N SER A 362 11.21 -9.58 -5.86
CA SER A 362 12.33 -10.07 -6.66
C SER A 362 13.44 -9.03 -6.78
N THR A 363 13.11 -7.74 -6.87
CA THR A 363 14.09 -6.63 -6.83
C THR A 363 14.88 -6.65 -5.51
N ILE A 364 14.19 -6.69 -4.37
CA ILE A 364 14.81 -6.71 -3.04
C ILE A 364 15.68 -7.96 -2.89
N PHE A 365 15.15 -9.14 -3.19
CA PHE A 365 15.91 -10.37 -3.04
C PHE A 365 17.16 -10.39 -3.93
N THR A 366 17.03 -10.01 -5.19
CA THR A 366 18.16 -10.05 -6.13
C THR A 366 19.23 -9.01 -5.80
N LEU A 367 18.86 -7.74 -5.62
CA LEU A 367 19.82 -6.65 -5.41
C LEU A 367 20.34 -6.56 -3.99
N ASP A 368 19.52 -6.91 -2.99
CA ASP A 368 19.86 -6.69 -1.59
C ASP A 368 20.36 -7.93 -0.86
N ILE A 369 19.89 -9.12 -1.25
CA ILE A 369 20.29 -10.39 -0.63
C ILE A 369 21.27 -11.13 -1.54
N TYR A 370 20.83 -11.51 -2.75
CA TYR A 370 21.60 -12.37 -3.65
C TYR A 370 22.91 -11.72 -4.10
N ARG A 371 22.88 -10.47 -4.57
CA ARG A 371 24.09 -9.75 -4.99
C ARG A 371 25.06 -9.47 -3.83
N THR A 372 24.54 -9.35 -2.61
CA THR A 372 25.36 -9.21 -1.40
C THR A 372 26.07 -10.52 -1.07
N ALA A 373 25.44 -11.68 -1.31
CA ALA A 373 26.08 -13.00 -1.16
C ALA A 373 26.99 -13.36 -2.36
N ARG A 374 26.66 -12.88 -3.57
CA ARG A 374 27.36 -13.18 -4.83
C ARG A 374 27.83 -11.89 -5.52
N HIS A 375 29.01 -11.42 -5.13
CA HIS A 375 29.59 -10.12 -5.56
C HIS A 375 29.87 -9.99 -7.08
N GLY A 376 29.95 -11.10 -7.82
CA GLY A 376 30.26 -11.12 -9.27
C GLY A 376 29.10 -11.55 -10.17
N ALA A 377 27.86 -11.51 -9.69
CA ALA A 377 26.70 -11.98 -10.45
C ALA A 377 26.51 -11.17 -11.75
N SER A 378 26.34 -11.87 -12.87
CA SER A 378 26.06 -11.23 -14.16
C SER A 378 24.64 -10.65 -14.21
N GLN A 379 24.36 -9.68 -15.09
CA GLN A 379 23.00 -9.14 -15.22
C GLN A 379 21.97 -10.22 -15.62
N LYS A 380 22.36 -11.19 -16.47
CA LYS A 380 21.49 -12.30 -16.88
C LYS A 380 21.18 -13.24 -15.71
N GLU A 381 22.18 -13.54 -14.89
CA GLU A 381 22.03 -14.36 -13.69
C GLU A 381 21.06 -13.71 -12.70
N LEU A 382 21.22 -12.41 -12.46
CA LEU A 382 20.37 -11.66 -11.55
C LEU A 382 18.89 -11.70 -11.98
N LEU A 383 18.63 -11.54 -13.27
CA LEU A 383 17.27 -11.62 -13.84
C LEU A 383 16.69 -13.04 -13.72
N LEU A 384 17.49 -14.08 -13.94
CA LEU A 384 17.06 -15.48 -13.80
C LEU A 384 16.70 -15.81 -12.34
N VAL A 385 17.57 -15.43 -11.40
CA VAL A 385 17.37 -15.68 -9.97
C VAL A 385 16.13 -14.94 -9.47
N GLY A 386 15.90 -13.70 -9.91
CA GLY A 386 14.69 -12.96 -9.55
C GLY A 386 13.41 -13.67 -9.97
N ARG A 387 13.37 -14.25 -11.18
CA ARG A 387 12.22 -15.01 -11.67
C ARG A 387 12.01 -16.32 -10.92
N LEU A 388 13.08 -17.05 -10.62
CA LEU A 388 13.00 -18.28 -9.83
C LEU A 388 12.49 -18.00 -8.42
N PHE A 389 12.92 -16.89 -7.83
CA PHE A 389 12.50 -16.47 -6.50
C PHE A 389 10.99 -16.18 -6.42
N ILE A 390 10.39 -15.59 -7.46
CA ILE A 390 8.93 -15.39 -7.53
C ILE A 390 8.18 -16.72 -7.39
N VAL A 391 8.62 -17.76 -8.09
CA VAL A 391 8.00 -19.10 -8.02
C VAL A 391 8.06 -19.64 -6.58
N VAL A 392 9.20 -19.50 -5.91
CA VAL A 392 9.35 -19.93 -4.51
C VAL A 392 8.42 -19.17 -3.57
N MET A 393 8.33 -17.84 -3.71
CA MET A 393 7.42 -17.01 -2.91
C MET A 393 5.96 -17.41 -3.09
N VAL A 394 5.55 -17.68 -4.33
CA VAL A 394 4.19 -18.11 -4.66
C VAL A 394 3.85 -19.41 -3.96
N VAL A 395 4.73 -20.42 -4.01
CA VAL A 395 4.51 -21.72 -3.34
C VAL A 395 4.33 -21.54 -1.83
N ILE A 396 5.19 -20.73 -1.20
CA ILE A 396 5.08 -20.44 0.25
C ILE A 396 3.78 -19.69 0.56
N SER A 397 3.37 -18.76 -0.30
CA SER A 397 2.15 -17.98 -0.10
C SER A 397 0.88 -18.86 -0.20
N ILE A 398 0.83 -19.79 -1.16
CA ILE A 398 -0.26 -20.77 -1.26
C ILE A 398 -0.33 -21.63 0.02
N ALA A 399 0.81 -22.09 0.51
CA ALA A 399 0.87 -22.88 1.74
C ALA A 399 0.38 -22.10 2.98
N TRP A 400 0.39 -20.77 2.93
CA TRP A 400 -0.08 -19.90 4.01
C TRP A 400 -1.57 -19.56 3.97
N VAL A 401 -2.25 -19.75 2.82
CA VAL A 401 -3.68 -19.44 2.67
C VAL A 401 -4.57 -20.10 3.74
N PRO A 402 -4.39 -21.38 4.13
CA PRO A 402 -5.19 -22.00 5.19
C PRO A 402 -5.10 -21.26 6.54
N VAL A 403 -3.92 -20.70 6.85
CA VAL A 403 -3.71 -19.93 8.08
C VAL A 403 -4.55 -18.65 8.05
N ILE A 404 -4.63 -17.97 6.90
CA ILE A 404 -5.47 -16.77 6.75
C ILE A 404 -6.94 -17.11 6.94
N ILE A 405 -7.42 -18.22 6.36
CA ILE A 405 -8.82 -18.67 6.49
C ILE A 405 -9.21 -18.83 7.95
N GLU A 406 -8.33 -19.43 8.76
CA GLU A 406 -8.60 -19.63 10.19
C GLU A 406 -8.49 -18.35 11.02
N MET A 407 -7.64 -17.40 10.62
CA MET A 407 -7.28 -16.26 11.48
C MET A 407 -8.01 -14.95 11.20
N GLN A 408 -8.55 -14.78 10.00
CA GLN A 408 -9.07 -13.49 9.56
C GLN A 408 -10.32 -12.99 10.32
N GLY A 409 -10.93 -13.82 11.17
CA GLY A 409 -11.95 -13.38 12.13
C GLY A 409 -13.23 -12.78 11.53
N GLY A 410 -13.49 -13.01 10.24
CA GLY A 410 -14.65 -12.47 9.52
C GLY A 410 -14.45 -11.07 8.92
N GLN A 411 -13.37 -10.37 9.28
CA GLN A 411 -12.98 -9.06 8.74
C GLN A 411 -11.52 -9.07 8.30
N MET A 412 -11.29 -9.59 7.09
CA MET A 412 -9.95 -9.81 6.55
C MET A 412 -9.08 -8.55 6.53
N TYR A 413 -9.66 -7.37 6.26
CA TYR A 413 -8.90 -6.12 6.24
C TYR A 413 -8.31 -5.76 7.59
N LEU A 414 -9.07 -5.89 8.68
CA LEU A 414 -8.55 -5.60 10.02
C LEU A 414 -7.44 -6.57 10.42
N TYR A 415 -7.54 -7.84 10.02
CA TYR A 415 -6.47 -8.82 10.22
C TYR A 415 -5.17 -8.40 9.51
N ILE A 416 -5.24 -7.95 8.26
CA ILE A 416 -4.05 -7.45 7.53
C ILE A 416 -3.42 -6.28 8.28
N GLN A 417 -4.25 -5.32 8.72
CA GLN A 417 -3.78 -4.13 9.41
C GLN A 417 -3.21 -4.45 10.81
N GLU A 418 -3.74 -5.46 11.48
CA GLU A 418 -3.20 -5.95 12.75
C GLU A 418 -1.79 -6.53 12.57
N VAL A 419 -1.61 -7.48 11.63
CA VAL A 419 -0.31 -8.09 11.37
C VAL A 419 0.71 -7.03 10.92
N ALA A 420 0.31 -6.13 10.03
CA ALA A 420 1.15 -5.01 9.60
C ALA A 420 1.48 -4.07 10.78
N GLY A 421 0.51 -3.79 11.65
CA GLY A 421 0.66 -2.95 12.83
C GLY A 421 1.65 -3.52 13.86
N TYR A 422 1.88 -4.83 13.88
CA TYR A 422 2.89 -5.44 14.76
C TYR A 422 4.31 -5.40 14.18
N LEU A 423 4.49 -5.31 12.86
CA LEU A 423 5.81 -5.50 12.24
C LEU A 423 6.38 -4.23 11.59
N THR A 424 5.51 -3.31 11.15
CA THR A 424 5.89 -2.16 10.33
C THR A 424 6.20 -0.86 11.09
N PRO A 425 5.63 -0.55 12.27
CA PRO A 425 5.93 0.71 12.97
C PRO A 425 7.41 0.90 13.34
N PRO A 426 8.18 -0.13 13.75
CA PRO A 426 9.62 0.00 13.97
C PRO A 426 10.36 0.47 12.70
N ILE A 427 9.93 -0.01 11.53
CA ILE A 427 10.51 0.39 10.25
C ILE A 427 10.23 1.87 9.99
N ALA A 428 8.99 2.30 10.19
CA ALA A 428 8.61 3.71 10.02
C ALA A 428 9.44 4.65 10.91
N ALA A 429 9.68 4.27 12.18
CA ALA A 429 10.53 5.03 13.09
C ALA A 429 11.95 5.21 12.53
N LEU A 430 12.54 4.14 12.01
CA LEU A 430 13.90 4.17 11.46
C LEU A 430 14.02 5.01 10.19
N PHE A 431 13.03 4.95 9.29
CA PHE A 431 13.01 5.79 8.10
C PHE A 431 12.81 7.28 8.43
N LEU A 432 11.93 7.60 9.37
CA LEU A 432 11.77 8.97 9.84
C LEU A 432 13.05 9.51 10.48
N LEU A 433 13.67 8.75 11.38
CA LEU A 433 14.95 9.12 11.99
C LEU A 433 16.06 9.22 10.93
N GLY A 434 16.06 8.34 9.92
CA GLY A 434 16.98 8.37 8.80
C GLY A 434 16.89 9.67 8.00
N VAL A 435 15.68 10.07 7.61
CA VAL A 435 15.45 11.26 6.76
C VAL A 435 15.59 12.57 7.53
N PHE A 436 15.04 12.64 8.75
CA PHE A 436 14.91 13.90 9.48
C PHE A 436 16.03 14.17 10.49
N TRP A 437 16.71 13.14 11.00
CA TRP A 437 17.68 13.30 12.09
C TRP A 437 19.10 12.93 11.68
N LYS A 438 19.99 13.93 11.63
CA LYS A 438 21.39 13.78 11.20
C LYS A 438 22.22 12.86 12.11
N ARG A 439 21.86 12.76 13.39
CA ARG A 439 22.68 12.09 14.42
C ARG A 439 22.46 10.58 14.49
N CYS A 440 21.37 10.07 13.89
CA CYS A 440 21.06 8.64 13.85
C CYS A 440 22.17 7.88 13.11
N ASN A 441 22.70 6.82 13.72
CA ASN A 441 23.78 5.97 13.20
C ASN A 441 23.33 4.51 13.05
N GLU A 442 24.18 3.67 12.44
CA GLU A 442 23.85 2.25 12.17
C GLU A 442 23.52 1.47 13.43
N THR A 443 24.30 1.63 14.50
CA THR A 443 24.13 0.83 15.71
C THR A 443 22.81 1.15 16.39
N GLY A 444 22.45 2.44 16.49
CA GLY A 444 21.14 2.83 17.01
C GLY A 444 20.01 2.35 16.12
N ALA A 445 20.11 2.52 14.80
CA ALA A 445 19.08 2.05 13.88
C ALA A 445 18.88 0.52 13.95
N PHE A 446 19.96 -0.25 14.03
CA PHE A 446 19.91 -1.71 14.13
C PHE A 446 19.23 -2.17 15.43
N TRP A 447 19.67 -1.66 16.59
CA TRP A 447 19.09 -2.07 17.87
C TRP A 447 17.67 -1.56 18.08
N GLY A 448 17.35 -0.36 17.59
CA GLY A 448 15.98 0.16 17.59
C GLY A 448 15.05 -0.72 16.75
N GLY A 449 15.48 -1.08 15.53
CA GLY A 449 14.72 -1.97 14.65
C GLY A 449 14.55 -3.37 15.23
N LEU A 450 15.64 -3.97 15.71
CA LEU A 450 15.63 -5.30 16.31
C LEU A 450 14.73 -5.37 17.54
N THR A 451 14.80 -4.38 18.43
CA THR A 451 13.92 -4.31 19.62
C THR A 451 12.46 -4.24 19.21
N GLY A 452 12.12 -3.35 18.27
CA GLY A 452 10.75 -3.22 17.76
C GLY A 452 10.26 -4.51 17.09
N PHE A 453 11.10 -5.16 16.30
CA PHE A 453 10.76 -6.44 15.66
C PHE A 453 10.55 -7.56 16.68
N LEU A 454 11.40 -7.70 17.69
CA LEU A 454 11.24 -8.73 18.72
C LEU A 454 9.94 -8.53 19.51
N LEU A 455 9.64 -7.29 19.93
CA LEU A 455 8.38 -6.96 20.61
C LEU A 455 7.16 -7.22 19.72
N GLY A 456 7.25 -6.80 18.45
CA GLY A 456 6.22 -7.00 17.44
C GLY A 456 5.93 -8.47 17.15
N SER A 457 6.97 -9.26 16.86
CA SER A 457 6.87 -10.70 16.66
C SER A 457 6.36 -11.42 17.90
N THR A 458 6.74 -10.98 19.10
CA THR A 458 6.20 -11.54 20.35
C THR A 458 4.70 -11.30 20.43
N ARG A 459 4.23 -10.07 20.19
CA ARG A 459 2.78 -9.77 20.17
C ARG A 459 2.05 -10.57 19.11
N LEU A 460 2.63 -10.69 17.92
CA LEU A 460 2.08 -11.46 16.82
C LEU A 460 1.93 -12.94 17.23
N ILE A 461 3.00 -13.58 17.71
CA ILE A 461 2.97 -14.98 18.18
C ILE A 461 1.92 -15.16 19.29
N LEU A 462 1.83 -14.23 20.24
CA LEU A 462 0.79 -14.28 21.28
C LEU A 462 -0.62 -14.18 20.69
N ALA A 463 -0.83 -13.39 19.63
CA ALA A 463 -2.11 -13.33 18.92
C ALA A 463 -2.46 -14.66 18.23
N PHE A 464 -1.45 -15.36 17.69
CA PHE A 464 -1.62 -16.70 17.11
C PHE A 464 -1.98 -17.78 18.15
N ILE A 465 -1.38 -17.70 19.35
CA ILE A 465 -1.60 -18.65 20.45
C ILE A 465 -2.95 -18.39 21.12
N TYR A 466 -3.23 -17.12 21.46
CA TYR A 466 -4.45 -16.70 22.17
C TYR A 466 -5.51 -16.21 21.19
N ARG A 467 -6.09 -17.15 20.45
CA ARG A 467 -7.12 -16.88 19.44
C ARG A 467 -8.42 -16.40 20.09
N ALA A 468 -9.12 -15.48 19.43
CA ALA A 468 -10.45 -15.08 19.85
C ALA A 468 -11.37 -16.32 19.85
N PRO A 469 -12.04 -16.62 20.98
CA PRO A 469 -12.99 -17.72 21.00
C PRO A 469 -14.22 -17.38 20.14
N PRO A 470 -14.97 -18.41 19.69
CA PRO A 470 -16.32 -18.24 19.18
C PRO A 470 -17.23 -17.47 20.16
N CYS A 471 -18.21 -16.73 19.64
CA CYS A 471 -19.13 -15.90 20.44
C CYS A 471 -19.92 -16.67 21.52
N ASP A 472 -20.03 -17.99 21.38
CA ASP A 472 -20.71 -18.91 22.29
C ASP A 472 -19.81 -19.46 23.41
N GLN A 473 -18.52 -19.08 23.45
CA GLN A 473 -17.54 -19.60 24.41
C GLN A 473 -16.94 -18.49 25.29
N PRO A 474 -16.54 -18.79 26.54
CA PRO A 474 -15.88 -17.82 27.42
C PRO A 474 -14.50 -17.42 26.87
N ASP A 475 -14.12 -16.16 27.10
CA ASP A 475 -12.84 -15.61 26.66
C ASP A 475 -11.75 -15.78 27.73
N ASP A 476 -10.95 -16.84 27.59
CA ASP A 476 -9.84 -17.19 28.48
C ASP A 476 -8.52 -16.49 28.10
N ARG A 477 -8.54 -15.55 27.13
CA ARG A 477 -7.32 -14.86 26.69
C ARG A 477 -6.79 -13.93 27.79
N PRO A 478 -5.46 -13.77 27.92
CA PRO A 478 -4.87 -12.83 28.87
C PRO A 478 -5.39 -11.40 28.67
N SER A 479 -5.58 -10.65 29.76
CA SER A 479 -6.11 -9.28 29.76
C SER A 479 -5.34 -8.31 28.85
N PHE A 480 -4.03 -8.51 28.69
CA PHE A 480 -3.20 -7.72 27.78
C PHE A 480 -3.53 -7.96 26.29
N ILE A 481 -4.03 -9.14 25.93
CA ILE A 481 -4.43 -9.48 24.55
C ILE A 481 -5.84 -8.98 24.26
N THR A 482 -6.75 -9.04 25.23
CA THR A 482 -8.16 -8.65 25.07
C THR A 482 -8.37 -7.14 25.13
N HIS A 483 -7.71 -6.44 26.06
CA HIS A 483 -7.97 -5.02 26.31
C HIS A 483 -7.04 -4.06 25.57
N VAL A 484 -5.89 -4.52 25.06
CA VAL A 484 -4.94 -3.66 24.34
C VAL A 484 -5.11 -3.85 22.84
N HIS A 485 -5.83 -2.90 22.23
CA HIS A 485 -6.03 -2.84 20.79
C HIS A 485 -4.70 -2.76 20.02
N TYR A 486 -4.60 -3.45 18.88
CA TYR A 486 -3.36 -3.57 18.11
C TYR A 486 -2.77 -2.21 17.70
N MET A 487 -3.61 -1.20 17.44
CA MET A 487 -3.15 0.15 17.11
C MET A 487 -2.39 0.82 18.26
N TYR A 488 -2.75 0.55 19.52
CA TYR A 488 -1.99 1.05 20.67
C TYR A 488 -0.65 0.32 20.82
N VAL A 489 -0.63 -0.99 20.51
CA VAL A 489 0.64 -1.73 20.44
C VAL A 489 1.52 -1.15 19.34
N ALA A 490 0.97 -0.87 18.16
CA ALA A 490 1.70 -0.25 17.05
C ALA A 490 2.31 1.10 17.45
N ALA A 491 1.56 1.92 18.20
CA ALA A 491 2.08 3.17 18.77
C ALA A 491 3.26 2.90 19.72
N GLY A 492 3.11 1.95 20.65
CA GLY A 492 4.18 1.55 21.55
C GLY A 492 5.43 1.07 20.82
N LEU A 493 5.28 0.22 19.80
CA LEU A 493 6.38 -0.28 18.97
C LEU A 493 7.12 0.83 18.25
N PHE A 494 6.40 1.79 17.67
CA PHE A 494 6.99 2.96 17.01
C PHE A 494 7.85 3.77 17.97
N TRP A 495 7.28 4.16 19.12
CA TRP A 495 7.95 5.04 20.07
C TRP A 495 9.11 4.34 20.80
N VAL A 496 8.95 3.08 21.20
CA VAL A 496 10.03 2.30 21.85
C VAL A 496 11.18 2.07 20.87
N SER A 497 10.89 1.67 19.63
CA SER A 497 11.92 1.48 18.60
C SER A 497 12.67 2.78 18.32
N GLY A 498 11.94 3.90 18.18
CA GLY A 498 12.52 5.22 18.00
C GLY A 498 13.37 5.67 19.19
N LEU A 499 12.89 5.45 20.42
CA LEU A 499 13.62 5.82 21.64
C LEU A 499 14.93 5.03 21.77
N VAL A 500 14.89 3.72 21.56
CA VAL A 500 16.09 2.88 21.57
C VAL A 500 17.08 3.34 20.49
N ALA A 501 16.59 3.61 19.28
CA ALA A 501 17.44 4.14 18.20
C ALA A 501 18.10 5.47 18.59
N VAL A 502 17.35 6.39 19.19
CA VAL A 502 17.85 7.70 19.64
C VAL A 502 18.90 7.53 20.74
N VAL A 503 18.58 6.80 21.80
CA VAL A 503 19.47 6.62 22.96
C VAL A 503 20.76 5.95 22.54
N VAL A 504 20.68 4.82 21.83
CA VAL A 504 21.87 4.08 21.37
C VAL A 504 22.67 4.91 20.39
N SER A 505 22.04 5.65 19.47
CA SER A 505 22.77 6.54 18.56
C SER A 505 23.52 7.65 19.30
N LEU A 506 22.92 8.27 20.32
CA LEU A 506 23.59 9.30 21.12
C LEU A 506 24.78 8.75 21.92
N CYS A 507 24.68 7.50 22.40
CA CYS A 507 25.74 6.82 23.15
C CYS A 507 26.86 6.22 22.27
N THR A 508 26.71 6.19 20.95
CA THR A 508 27.67 5.59 20.02
C THR A 508 28.23 6.60 19.01
N ALA A 509 29.24 6.23 18.22
CA ALA A 509 29.96 7.14 17.33
C ALA A 509 29.02 7.83 16.30
N PRO A 510 29.22 9.13 15.98
CA PRO A 510 28.41 9.82 14.99
C PRO A 510 28.63 9.26 13.57
N PRO A 511 27.62 9.37 12.67
CA PRO A 511 27.74 8.95 11.28
C PRO A 511 28.65 9.89 10.47
N ASP A 512 29.18 9.38 9.36
CA ASP A 512 30.08 10.14 8.49
C ASP A 512 29.34 11.24 7.71
N LYS A 513 30.05 12.33 7.40
CA LYS A 513 29.45 13.48 6.68
C LYS A 513 28.96 13.11 5.27
N GLU A 514 29.66 12.20 4.57
CA GLU A 514 29.24 11.71 3.25
C GLU A 514 27.92 10.94 3.32
N GLN A 515 27.70 10.18 4.39
CA GLN A 515 26.45 9.46 4.59
C GLN A 515 25.27 10.40 4.74
N ILE A 516 25.43 11.58 5.36
CA ILE A 516 24.35 12.52 5.68
C ILE A 516 24.00 13.45 4.51
N SER A 517 24.99 13.81 3.67
CA SER A 517 24.88 14.90 2.69
C SER A 517 23.76 14.69 1.66
N THR A 518 23.58 13.46 1.17
CA THR A 518 22.61 13.13 0.11
C THR A 518 21.42 12.30 0.59
N THR A 519 21.40 11.86 1.85
CA THR A 519 20.41 10.91 2.37
C THR A 519 19.48 11.50 3.44
N THR A 520 19.67 12.78 3.79
CA THR A 520 18.86 13.49 4.77
C THR A 520 18.27 14.76 4.15
N LEU A 521 17.09 15.16 4.62
CA LEU A 521 16.43 16.40 4.15
C LEU A 521 17.32 17.63 4.35
N TRP A 522 18.02 17.66 5.48
CA TRP A 522 18.90 18.76 5.84
C TRP A 522 20.24 18.75 5.08
N GLY A 523 20.71 17.57 4.65
CA GLY A 523 21.88 17.47 3.78
C GLY A 523 21.61 18.14 2.44
N LEU A 524 20.44 17.86 1.84
CA LEU A 524 19.99 18.48 0.60
C LEU A 524 19.88 20.01 0.70
N ARG A 525 19.24 20.50 1.78
CA ARG A 525 19.12 21.96 2.00
C ARG A 525 20.47 22.68 2.13
N ASN A 526 21.50 21.98 2.59
CA ASN A 526 22.85 22.53 2.67
C ASN A 526 23.56 22.53 1.30
N ILE A 527 23.28 21.56 0.44
CA ILE A 527 23.78 21.52 -0.95
C ILE A 527 23.18 22.66 -1.77
N GLU A 528 21.90 23.00 -1.56
CA GLU A 528 21.22 24.14 -2.20
C GLU A 528 21.84 25.51 -1.90
N ARG A 529 22.61 25.64 -0.81
CA ARG A 529 23.25 26.92 -0.45
C ARG A 529 24.54 27.21 -1.21
N PHE A 530 25.08 26.25 -1.98
CA PHE A 530 26.19 26.51 -2.89
C PHE A 530 25.64 27.02 -4.23
N PRO A 531 25.75 28.32 -4.55
CA PRO A 531 25.23 28.86 -5.80
C PRO A 531 25.99 28.29 -6.99
N ARG A 532 25.29 28.11 -8.12
CA ARG A 532 25.85 27.68 -9.42
C ARG A 532 27.11 28.46 -9.84
N LYS A 533 27.25 29.73 -9.40
CA LYS A 533 28.42 30.59 -9.63
C LYS A 533 29.71 30.03 -9.02
N ASP A 534 29.65 29.48 -7.82
CA ASP A 534 30.83 28.96 -7.12
C ASP A 534 31.28 27.64 -7.74
N CYS A 535 30.34 26.82 -8.25
CA CYS A 535 30.68 25.64 -9.04
C CYS A 535 31.32 26.00 -10.39
N GLU A 536 30.84 27.03 -11.10
CA GLU A 536 31.48 27.52 -12.33
C GLU A 536 32.86 28.15 -12.09
N GLU A 537 33.05 28.89 -10.99
CA GLU A 537 34.36 29.40 -10.57
C GLU A 537 35.31 28.27 -10.19
N MET A 538 34.82 27.25 -9.48
CA MET A 538 35.61 26.07 -9.13
C MET A 538 36.03 25.32 -10.39
N TYR A 539 35.15 25.10 -11.38
CA TYR A 539 35.51 24.51 -12.67
C TYR A 539 36.53 25.37 -13.46
N LYS A 540 36.42 26.70 -13.44
CA LYS A 540 37.40 27.62 -14.05
C LYS A 540 38.76 27.58 -13.36
N LEU A 541 38.81 27.33 -12.05
CA LEU A 541 40.04 27.14 -11.29
C LEU A 541 40.69 25.78 -11.61
N THR A 542 39.89 24.73 -11.77
CA THR A 542 40.35 23.39 -12.18
C THR A 542 40.90 23.39 -13.60
N ASP A 543 40.31 24.16 -14.51
CA ASP A 543 40.77 24.22 -15.91
C ASP A 543 42.14 24.91 -16.07
N LYS A 544 42.51 25.77 -15.11
CA LYS A 544 43.81 26.45 -15.03
C LYS A 544 44.91 25.63 -14.34
N SER A 545 44.61 24.42 -13.85
CA SER A 545 45.60 23.58 -13.17
C SER A 545 46.63 22.99 -14.15
N PRO A 546 47.92 22.96 -13.81
CA PRO A 546 48.98 22.47 -14.70
C PRO A 546 48.78 21.00 -15.05
N VAL A 547 49.08 20.68 -16.29
CA VAL A 547 48.91 19.35 -16.86
C VAL A 547 50.22 18.59 -16.71
N HIS A 548 50.19 17.41 -16.08
CA HIS A 548 51.37 16.57 -15.90
C HIS A 548 51.40 15.43 -16.93
N LEU A 549 52.58 15.23 -17.55
CA LEU A 549 52.91 14.13 -18.44
C LEU A 549 53.43 12.95 -17.62
N ASN A 550 52.79 11.79 -17.72
CA ASN A 550 53.37 10.56 -17.17
C ASN A 550 54.19 9.83 -18.25
N GLY A 551 55.14 8.98 -17.83
CA GLY A 551 56.15 8.30 -18.66
C GLY A 551 55.64 7.36 -19.77
N ASN A 552 54.31 7.24 -19.94
CA ASN A 552 53.65 6.52 -21.04
C ASN A 552 52.83 7.44 -21.98
N GLY A 553 53.04 8.76 -21.94
CA GLY A 553 52.39 9.72 -22.87
C GLY A 553 50.91 10.02 -22.57
N GLY A 554 50.41 9.62 -21.40
CA GLY A 554 49.06 9.97 -20.94
C GLY A 554 49.03 11.32 -20.22
N LEU A 555 48.06 12.16 -20.61
CA LEU A 555 47.82 13.50 -20.07
C LEU A 555 46.76 13.45 -18.96
N TYR A 556 47.04 13.93 -17.74
CA TYR A 556 46.03 14.02 -16.68
C TYR A 556 46.12 15.35 -15.90
N LYS A 557 44.95 15.86 -15.47
CA LYS A 557 44.79 17.02 -14.59
C LYS A 557 44.40 16.52 -13.20
N ASP A 558 45.14 16.93 -12.16
CA ASP A 558 44.78 16.61 -10.78
C ASP A 558 43.46 17.31 -10.40
N LEU A 559 42.38 16.53 -10.30
CA LEU A 559 41.10 16.99 -9.75
C LEU A 559 41.02 16.61 -8.26
N PRO A 560 40.56 17.52 -7.37
CA PRO A 560 40.15 17.13 -6.03
C PRO A 560 39.03 16.07 -6.10
N PRO A 561 39.04 15.03 -5.25
CA PRO A 561 38.04 13.94 -5.26
C PRO A 561 36.59 14.44 -5.12
N ASP A 562 36.43 15.61 -4.52
CA ASP A 562 35.14 16.18 -4.12
C ASP A 562 34.35 16.76 -5.32
N VAL A 563 35.03 17.09 -6.43
CA VAL A 563 34.43 17.75 -7.60
C VAL A 563 33.80 16.75 -8.58
N CYS A 564 34.30 15.51 -8.63
CA CYS A 564 33.84 14.51 -9.61
C CYS A 564 32.45 13.89 -9.31
N LYS A 565 31.87 14.11 -8.12
CA LYS A 565 30.59 13.49 -7.70
C LYS A 565 29.37 14.43 -7.73
N ALA A 566 29.56 15.73 -7.98
CA ALA A 566 28.46 16.70 -7.90
C ALA A 566 27.65 16.74 -9.21
N ARG A 567 26.42 16.22 -9.19
CA ARG A 567 25.45 16.42 -10.29
C ARG A 567 24.94 17.87 -10.20
N CYS A 568 25.36 18.74 -11.13
CA CYS A 568 24.80 20.08 -11.24
C CYS A 568 23.30 19.99 -11.58
N LEU A 569 22.47 20.64 -10.76
CA LEU A 569 21.02 20.74 -10.96
C LEU A 569 20.68 21.81 -12.00
N ASP A 570 19.61 21.58 -12.77
CA ASP A 570 18.97 22.63 -13.55
C ASP A 570 18.18 23.58 -12.63
N GLY A 571 18.11 24.86 -13.00
CA GLY A 571 17.50 25.91 -12.16
C GLY A 571 16.02 25.69 -11.84
N GLU A 572 15.31 24.88 -12.62
CA GLU A 572 13.91 24.50 -12.35
C GLU A 572 13.79 23.47 -11.22
N ASP A 573 14.72 22.51 -11.11
CA ASP A 573 14.70 21.48 -10.06
C ASP A 573 14.98 22.09 -8.68
N VAL A 574 15.82 23.14 -8.60
CA VAL A 574 16.11 23.89 -7.37
C VAL A 574 14.89 24.69 -6.87
N ASN A 575 14.10 25.28 -7.79
CA ASN A 575 12.86 25.99 -7.43
C ASN A 575 11.75 25.04 -6.96
N LEU A 576 11.73 23.79 -7.45
CA LEU A 576 10.80 22.77 -6.99
C LEU A 576 11.17 22.17 -5.62
N LEU A 577 12.43 22.25 -5.21
CA LEU A 577 12.89 21.83 -3.88
C LEU A 577 12.65 22.92 -2.81
N THR A 578 12.77 24.19 -3.19
CA THR A 578 12.69 25.37 -2.29
C THR A 578 11.26 25.79 -1.89
N THR A 579 10.21 25.28 -2.52
CA THR A 579 8.80 25.64 -2.19
C THR A 579 8.26 24.98 -0.92
N CYS A 580 9.06 24.93 0.15
CA CYS A 580 8.64 24.44 1.46
C CYS A 580 8.15 25.56 2.42
N SER A 581 8.29 26.86 2.08
CA SER A 581 8.02 27.93 3.08
C SER A 581 6.70 28.70 2.93
N THR A 582 6.02 28.66 1.78
CA THR A 582 4.78 29.45 1.57
C THR A 582 3.75 28.71 0.73
N SER A 583 4.16 28.07 -0.37
CA SER A 583 3.24 27.24 -1.17
C SER A 583 2.83 25.96 -0.44
N MET A 584 3.70 25.27 0.31
CA MET A 584 3.29 24.08 1.07
C MET A 584 2.26 24.41 2.16
N TYR A 585 2.41 25.53 2.87
CA TYR A 585 1.39 25.99 3.82
C TYR A 585 0.11 26.38 3.11
N LEU A 586 0.17 27.17 2.04
CA LEU A 586 -1.01 27.59 1.29
C LEU A 586 -1.70 26.41 0.58
N TYR A 587 -0.96 25.37 0.17
CA TYR A 587 -1.46 24.22 -0.56
C TYR A 587 -1.95 23.11 0.37
N ILE A 588 -1.27 22.84 1.49
CA ILE A 588 -1.84 22.05 2.60
C ILE A 588 -3.06 22.79 3.15
N TYR A 589 -3.01 24.11 3.29
CA TYR A 589 -4.17 24.91 3.68
C TYR A 589 -5.26 24.89 2.60
N LEU A 590 -4.98 24.87 1.30
CA LEU A 590 -6.01 24.75 0.25
C LEU A 590 -6.55 23.32 0.14
N LEU A 591 -5.73 22.28 0.24
CA LEU A 591 -6.20 20.88 0.23
C LEU A 591 -6.97 20.58 1.52
N TRP A 592 -6.48 21.09 2.66
CA TRP A 592 -7.17 21.04 3.93
C TRP A 592 -8.44 21.86 3.84
N HIS A 593 -8.45 23.14 3.46
CA HIS A 593 -9.65 23.99 3.48
C HIS A 593 -10.66 23.72 2.35
N CYS A 594 -10.22 23.49 1.10
CA CYS A 594 -11.10 23.29 -0.05
C CYS A 594 -11.56 21.85 -0.24
N THR A 595 -10.77 20.84 0.14
CA THR A 595 -11.09 19.43 -0.11
C THR A 595 -11.38 18.70 1.20
N VAL A 596 -10.42 18.60 2.11
CA VAL A 596 -10.52 17.75 3.30
C VAL A 596 -11.45 18.35 4.37
N TYR A 597 -11.39 19.65 4.64
CA TYR A 597 -12.19 20.42 5.62
C TYR A 597 -13.59 20.69 5.07
N ASN A 598 -13.77 20.97 3.78
CA ASN A 598 -15.11 21.03 3.20
C ASN A 598 -15.76 19.65 3.13
N ILE A 599 -15.02 18.58 2.81
CA ILE A 599 -15.55 17.20 2.85
C ILE A 599 -15.78 16.77 4.30
N LEU A 600 -14.86 17.02 5.24
CA LEU A 600 -15.03 16.72 6.67
C LEU A 600 -16.13 17.57 7.29
N ILE A 601 -16.31 18.84 6.93
CA ILE A 601 -17.44 19.67 7.38
C ILE A 601 -18.73 19.22 6.70
N LEU A 602 -18.74 18.81 5.44
CA LEU A 602 -19.93 18.25 4.82
C LEU A 602 -20.31 16.92 5.46
N LEU A 603 -19.33 16.08 5.80
CA LEU A 603 -19.51 14.82 6.51
C LEU A 603 -19.88 15.05 7.99
N PHE A 604 -19.28 16.02 8.68
CA PHE A 604 -19.60 16.38 10.08
C PHE A 604 -20.93 17.12 10.17
N ARG A 605 -21.21 18.12 9.32
CA ARG A 605 -22.51 18.79 9.28
C ARG A 605 -23.59 17.82 8.86
N ARG A 606 -23.39 16.91 7.89
CA ARG A 606 -24.40 15.89 7.58
C ARG A 606 -24.53 14.85 8.69
N SER A 607 -23.45 14.44 9.37
CA SER A 607 -23.52 13.51 10.51
C SER A 607 -24.26 14.14 11.71
N ILE A 608 -24.04 15.43 11.97
CA ILE A 608 -24.78 16.20 12.99
C ILE A 608 -26.23 16.46 12.56
N TYR A 609 -26.49 16.79 11.29
CA TYR A 609 -27.85 17.04 10.79
C TYR A 609 -28.67 15.74 10.72
N VAL A 610 -28.05 14.62 10.32
CA VAL A 610 -28.67 13.29 10.33
C VAL A 610 -28.90 12.82 11.76
N SER A 611 -27.93 13.00 12.67
CA SER A 611 -28.13 12.70 14.11
C SER A 611 -29.20 13.59 14.76
N ALA A 612 -29.28 14.88 14.40
CA ALA A 612 -30.28 15.81 14.93
C ALA A 612 -31.69 15.57 14.37
N VAL A 613 -31.79 15.15 13.10
CA VAL A 613 -33.06 14.76 12.47
C VAL A 613 -33.55 13.42 13.03
N ILE A 614 -32.66 12.45 13.27
CA ILE A 614 -33.01 11.17 13.93
C ILE A 614 -33.43 11.40 15.39
N SER A 615 -32.71 12.25 16.13
CA SER A 615 -33.06 12.57 17.53
C SER A 615 -34.38 13.34 17.65
N ARG A 616 -34.75 14.17 16.66
CA ARG A 616 -36.08 14.84 16.63
C ARG A 616 -37.20 13.87 16.26
N SER A 617 -36.97 12.91 15.37
CA SER A 617 -37.99 11.92 15.00
C SER A 617 -38.31 10.94 16.14
N ILE A 618 -37.30 10.56 16.95
CA ILE A 618 -37.49 9.72 18.15
C ILE A 618 -38.30 10.47 19.23
N SER A 619 -38.13 11.78 19.37
CA SER A 619 -38.91 12.59 20.34
C SER A 619 -40.37 12.86 19.91
N ILE A 620 -40.72 12.64 18.64
CA ILE A 620 -42.10 12.83 18.13
C ILE A 620 -42.89 11.50 18.13
N SER A 621 -42.22 10.39 18.44
CA SER A 621 -42.80 9.03 18.45
C SER A 621 -42.91 8.44 19.86
N GLY A 622 -42.93 9.31 20.89
CA GLY A 622 -43.13 8.97 22.31
C GLY A 622 -44.47 9.47 22.81
#